data_AF-A0A4U1BKF3-F1
#
_entry.id   AF-A0A4U1BKF3-F1
#
_cell.length_a   1.000
_cell.length_b   1.000
_cell.length_c   1.000
_cell.angle_alpha   90.00
_cell.angle_beta   90.00
_cell.angle_gamma   90.00
#
_symmetry.space_group_name_H-M   'P 1'
#
loop_
_entity.id
_entity.type
_entity.pdbx_description
1 polymer ?
#
loop_
_entity_poly.entity_id
_entity_poly.type
_entity_poly.pdbx_seq_one_letter_code
_entity_poly.pdbx_strand_id
1 'polypeptide(L)'
;MSHCIDSFRSQIIERVYIMLITNKAKLSPLFVTVSLLIYTPVAYSTERFPVSLDLPISDAVDALNNQCTTFYADTQSDHSFEISDHHQSAEFSHTWPDGSKTLFISHSEMDSNDQGQILSFHAPASMFSNDLIDQQRELKLVEKHYIDEQHPSGMAWLPSPIDAHHGVLVIASEENGELLFKHSDASGKITTTQTFVPNDVANITDVWAFEKDQQLWLIVHDMNHGRGAAYQANIDELFTSDHQLDLTALHFNNHYQSPDETGCNKSLGQNAQVVRDSNNDWYVVHTYSDGLFCGINSGDIKIKAYSINFDSELFNINQDPVPSVVKTLPYQSSFKGSGADGAAGFRISSQGKLTLILGEQFASLSGFNWRSALVECR
;
A
#
# COMPACT_ATOMS: atom_id res chain seq x y z
N MET A 1 -25.64 -17.73 -11.34
CA MET A 1 -26.22 -16.43 -11.76
C MET A 1 -25.33 -15.82 -12.84
N SER A 2 -25.38 -16.35 -14.07
CA SER A 2 -24.43 -16.03 -15.16
C SER A 2 -25.13 -15.57 -16.45
N HIS A 3 -26.28 -14.90 -16.36
CA HIS A 3 -27.12 -14.59 -17.53
C HIS A 3 -27.63 -13.14 -17.58
N CYS A 4 -26.77 -12.14 -17.31
CA CYS A 4 -27.15 -10.73 -17.51
C CYS A 4 -26.15 -9.84 -18.26
N ILE A 5 -25.00 -10.35 -18.72
CA ILE A 5 -23.95 -9.49 -19.34
C ILE A 5 -23.96 -9.54 -20.88
N ASP A 6 -24.51 -10.59 -21.50
CA ASP A 6 -24.48 -10.72 -22.98
C ASP A 6 -25.53 -9.88 -23.73
N SER A 7 -26.55 -9.38 -23.04
CA SER A 7 -27.64 -8.60 -23.66
C SER A 7 -27.21 -7.16 -24.04
N PHE A 8 -26.29 -6.56 -23.29
CA PHE A 8 -25.90 -5.16 -23.48
C PHE A 8 -24.90 -4.95 -24.64
N ARG A 9 -24.04 -5.95 -24.90
CA ARG A 9 -23.05 -5.91 -26.00
C ARG A 9 -23.70 -6.02 -27.39
N SER A 10 -24.81 -6.75 -27.51
CA SER A 10 -25.54 -6.92 -28.77
C SER A 10 -26.25 -5.64 -29.23
N GLN A 11 -26.78 -4.83 -28.31
CA GLN A 11 -27.60 -3.66 -28.67
C GLN A 11 -26.78 -2.46 -29.16
N ILE A 12 -25.53 -2.32 -28.73
CA ILE A 12 -24.64 -1.22 -29.18
C ILE A 12 -24.10 -1.52 -30.60
N ILE A 13 -23.82 -2.78 -30.92
CA ILE A 13 -23.32 -3.17 -32.25
C ILE A 13 -24.44 -3.04 -33.31
N GLU A 14 -25.70 -3.35 -32.97
CA GLU A 14 -26.82 -3.18 -33.93
C GLU A 14 -27.18 -1.70 -34.20
N ARG A 15 -27.03 -0.79 -33.23
CA ARG A 15 -27.39 0.62 -33.44
C ARG A 15 -26.39 1.40 -34.31
N VAL A 16 -25.13 0.98 -34.35
CA VAL A 16 -24.12 1.60 -35.23
C VAL A 16 -24.28 1.17 -36.69
N TYR A 17 -24.85 -0.01 -36.96
CA TYR A 17 -25.06 -0.50 -38.33
C TYR A 17 -26.31 0.05 -39.04
N ILE A 18 -27.31 0.53 -38.32
CA ILE A 18 -28.58 0.97 -38.92
C ILE A 18 -28.52 2.40 -39.49
N MET A 19 -27.51 3.20 -39.16
CA MET A 19 -27.44 4.61 -39.57
C MET A 19 -26.67 4.87 -40.89
N LEU A 20 -26.30 3.83 -41.65
CA LEU A 20 -25.50 3.98 -42.89
C LEU A 20 -26.15 3.42 -44.17
N ILE A 21 -27.41 2.94 -44.15
CA ILE A 21 -28.05 2.40 -45.36
C ILE A 21 -29.47 2.96 -45.56
N THR A 22 -29.62 4.28 -45.65
CA THR A 22 -30.74 4.89 -46.39
C THR A 22 -30.37 6.30 -46.85
N ASN A 23 -29.59 6.42 -47.92
CA ASN A 23 -29.74 7.55 -48.86
C ASN A 23 -29.02 7.26 -50.17
N LYS A 24 -29.79 6.86 -51.18
CA LYS A 24 -29.35 6.89 -52.58
C LYS A 24 -29.39 8.35 -53.06
N ALA A 25 -28.31 9.09 -52.85
CA ALA A 25 -28.08 10.35 -53.54
C ALA A 25 -26.59 10.47 -53.92
N LYS A 26 -26.34 10.69 -55.22
CA LYS A 26 -25.02 10.91 -55.82
C LYS A 26 -24.27 12.02 -55.10
N LEU A 27 -23.14 11.71 -54.46
CA LEU A 27 -22.13 12.68 -54.05
C LEU A 27 -20.71 12.13 -54.33
N SER A 28 -19.86 13.04 -54.79
CA SER A 28 -18.44 12.93 -55.18
C SER A 28 -17.54 12.37 -54.06
N PRO A 29 -16.31 11.89 -54.38
CA PRO A 29 -15.45 11.23 -53.40
C PRO A 29 -14.79 12.27 -52.49
N LEU A 30 -15.44 12.60 -51.38
CA LEU A 30 -14.76 13.19 -50.24
C LEU A 30 -14.19 12.02 -49.42
N PHE A 31 -12.87 11.99 -49.23
CA PHE A 31 -12.21 11.08 -48.30
C PHE A 31 -12.73 11.38 -46.89
N VAL A 32 -13.66 10.56 -46.39
CA VAL A 32 -14.06 10.56 -44.99
C VAL A 32 -13.12 9.60 -44.27
N THR A 33 -12.09 10.15 -43.62
CA THR A 33 -11.28 9.40 -42.67
C THR A 33 -12.14 9.18 -41.43
N VAL A 34 -12.76 8.01 -41.32
CA VAL A 34 -13.45 7.58 -40.10
C VAL A 34 -12.37 7.16 -39.11
N SER A 35 -11.95 8.09 -38.25
CA SER A 35 -11.15 7.77 -37.07
C SER A 35 -12.04 6.98 -36.12
N LEU A 36 -11.93 5.66 -36.17
CA LEU A 36 -12.55 4.77 -35.21
C LEU A 36 -11.81 4.97 -33.87
N LEU A 37 -12.34 5.82 -32.99
CA LEU A 37 -11.94 5.82 -31.58
C LEU A 37 -12.40 4.49 -30.99
N ILE A 38 -11.51 3.50 -31.00
CA ILE A 38 -11.69 2.28 -30.22
C ILE A 38 -11.46 2.70 -28.77
N TYR A 39 -12.55 3.04 -28.08
CA TYR A 39 -12.54 3.14 -26.63
C TYR A 39 -12.38 1.71 -26.11
N THR A 40 -11.14 1.26 -25.95
CA THR A 40 -10.88 0.09 -25.11
C THR A 40 -11.20 0.53 -23.69
N PRO A 41 -12.25 0.01 -23.03
CA PRO A 41 -12.37 0.23 -21.60
C PRO A 41 -11.09 -0.32 -20.99
N VAL A 42 -10.31 0.56 -20.35
CA VAL A 42 -9.23 0.12 -19.48
C VAL A 42 -9.91 -0.77 -18.45
N ALA A 43 -9.57 -2.05 -18.43
CA ALA A 43 -10.05 -2.98 -17.43
C ALA A 43 -9.46 -2.52 -16.10
N TYR A 44 -10.23 -1.77 -15.32
CA TYR A 44 -9.89 -1.49 -13.94
C TYR A 44 -9.88 -2.82 -13.21
N SER A 45 -8.83 -3.05 -12.42
CA SER A 45 -8.82 -4.14 -11.43
C SER A 45 -10.07 -3.98 -10.57
N THR A 46 -10.89 -5.02 -10.50
CA THR A 46 -12.09 -5.02 -9.66
C THR A 46 -11.78 -5.28 -8.19
N GLU A 47 -10.57 -5.73 -7.85
CA GLU A 47 -10.13 -5.82 -6.46
C GLU A 47 -9.67 -4.45 -5.98
N ARG A 48 -10.48 -3.86 -5.08
CA ARG A 48 -10.17 -2.60 -4.37
C ARG A 48 -8.97 -2.77 -3.45
N PHE A 49 -8.81 -3.96 -2.86
CA PHE A 49 -7.70 -4.33 -2.00
C PHE A 49 -7.02 -5.57 -2.56
N PRO A 50 -5.91 -5.43 -3.31
CA PRO A 50 -5.23 -6.59 -3.86
C PRO A 50 -4.58 -7.38 -2.72
N VAL A 51 -5.16 -8.54 -2.41
CA VAL A 51 -4.66 -9.50 -1.41
C VAL A 51 -4.25 -10.83 -2.01
N SER A 52 -4.71 -11.13 -3.22
CA SER A 52 -4.55 -12.45 -3.83
C SER A 52 -3.19 -12.58 -4.52
N LEU A 53 -2.41 -13.58 -4.14
CA LEU A 53 -1.16 -13.94 -4.81
C LEU A 53 -1.39 -14.97 -5.93
N ASP A 54 -0.58 -14.91 -6.98
CA ASP A 54 -0.57 -15.90 -8.07
C ASP A 54 0.20 -17.18 -7.72
N LEU A 55 0.95 -17.18 -6.61
CA LEU A 55 1.82 -18.25 -6.14
C LEU A 55 1.52 -18.64 -4.69
N PRO A 56 1.95 -19.83 -4.24
CA PRO A 56 2.04 -20.17 -2.82
C PRO A 56 2.94 -19.17 -2.08
N ILE A 57 2.68 -18.96 -0.78
CA ILE A 57 3.42 -17.93 -0.02
C ILE A 57 4.94 -18.15 -0.01
N SER A 58 5.39 -19.42 0.02
CA SER A 58 6.81 -19.77 -0.04
C SER A 58 7.46 -19.23 -1.31
N ASP A 59 6.83 -19.49 -2.45
CA ASP A 59 7.36 -19.13 -3.76
C ASP A 59 7.26 -17.61 -4.00
N ALA A 60 6.19 -16.97 -3.50
CA ALA A 60 6.03 -15.52 -3.58
C ALA A 60 7.11 -14.77 -2.78
N VAL A 61 7.40 -15.20 -1.55
CA VAL A 61 8.48 -14.61 -0.75
C VAL A 61 9.85 -14.97 -1.33
N ASP A 62 10.05 -16.21 -1.78
CA ASP A 62 11.29 -16.65 -2.44
C ASP A 62 11.53 -15.94 -3.77
N ALA A 63 10.50 -15.39 -4.41
CA ALA A 63 10.65 -14.56 -5.61
C ALA A 63 11.23 -13.17 -5.32
N LEU A 64 10.93 -12.56 -4.16
CA LEU A 64 11.35 -11.20 -3.82
C LEU A 64 12.86 -10.99 -4.06
N ASN A 65 13.27 -9.83 -4.60
CA ASN A 65 14.67 -9.52 -4.90
C ASN A 65 15.29 -10.34 -6.06
N ASN A 66 14.50 -11.10 -6.83
CA ASN A 66 14.96 -11.67 -8.10
C ASN A 66 15.08 -10.60 -9.18
N GLN A 67 14.21 -9.59 -9.13
CA GLN A 67 14.30 -8.39 -9.95
C GLN A 67 13.99 -7.17 -9.10
N CYS A 68 14.88 -6.18 -9.15
CA CYS A 68 14.69 -4.91 -8.46
C CYS A 68 14.83 -3.73 -9.41
N THR A 69 13.99 -2.73 -9.22
CA THR A 69 14.04 -1.46 -9.95
C THR A 69 14.22 -0.32 -8.96
N THR A 70 15.34 0.39 -9.06
CA THR A 70 15.59 1.62 -8.30
C THR A 70 14.82 2.78 -8.89
N PHE A 71 14.23 3.61 -8.02
CA PHE A 71 13.68 4.92 -8.33
C PHE A 71 14.08 5.91 -7.21
N TYR A 72 13.75 7.19 -7.36
CA TYR A 72 14.15 8.22 -6.40
C TYR A 72 12.94 8.99 -5.91
N ALA A 73 12.90 9.30 -4.62
CA ALA A 73 12.03 10.30 -4.05
C ALA A 73 12.84 11.60 -3.90
N ASP A 74 12.33 12.73 -4.39
CA ASP A 74 12.93 14.06 -4.18
C ASP A 74 12.69 14.53 -2.74
N THR A 75 13.21 13.76 -1.79
CA THR A 75 13.31 14.18 -0.39
C THR A 75 14.19 15.41 -0.34
N GLN A 76 13.83 16.37 0.51
CA GLN A 76 14.68 17.52 0.78
C GLN A 76 15.65 17.15 1.91
N SER A 77 16.62 18.02 2.19
CA SER A 77 17.70 17.70 3.16
C SER A 77 17.21 17.42 4.58
N ASP A 78 15.99 17.84 4.91
CA ASP A 78 15.32 17.64 6.19
C ASP A 78 14.53 16.32 6.27
N HIS A 79 14.46 15.52 5.19
CA HIS A 79 13.62 14.30 5.12
C HIS A 79 14.29 13.12 4.43
N SER A 80 15.58 13.25 4.14
CA SER A 80 16.34 12.14 3.60
C SER A 80 16.45 11.03 4.63
N PHE A 81 16.42 9.78 4.18
CA PHE A 81 16.52 8.64 5.09
C PHE A 81 17.87 8.64 5.79
N GLU A 82 17.92 8.83 7.10
CA GLU A 82 19.14 8.71 7.89
C GLU A 82 19.31 7.28 8.39
N ILE A 83 20.55 6.87 8.66
CA ILE A 83 20.80 5.52 9.20
C ILE A 83 20.13 5.34 10.57
N SER A 84 20.02 6.40 11.35
CA SER A 84 19.43 6.38 12.69
C SER A 84 17.91 6.44 12.69
N ASP A 85 17.30 6.83 11.57
CA ASP A 85 15.86 6.82 11.45
C ASP A 85 15.35 5.38 11.65
N HIS A 86 14.28 5.30 12.42
CA HIS A 86 13.55 4.09 12.70
C HIS A 86 12.07 4.40 12.47
N HIS A 87 11.30 3.42 12.01
CA HIS A 87 9.85 3.55 11.81
C HIS A 87 9.41 4.40 10.62
N GLN A 88 9.97 4.13 9.45
CA GLN A 88 9.53 4.72 8.18
C GLN A 88 8.76 3.67 7.36
N SER A 89 7.51 3.95 7.04
CA SER A 89 6.67 3.10 6.18
C SER A 89 6.46 3.73 4.82
N ALA A 90 6.23 2.89 3.81
CA ALA A 90 5.87 3.32 2.47
C ALA A 90 4.57 2.65 2.02
N GLU A 91 3.65 3.45 1.50
CA GLU A 91 2.36 2.96 1.01
C GLU A 91 2.00 3.63 -0.32
N PHE A 92 1.50 2.84 -1.27
CA PHE A 92 0.99 3.38 -2.53
C PHE A 92 -0.52 3.53 -2.50
N SER A 93 -1.02 4.60 -3.10
CA SER A 93 -2.42 4.66 -3.49
C SER A 93 -2.76 3.58 -4.53
N HIS A 94 -4.06 3.35 -4.71
CA HIS A 94 -4.56 2.72 -5.92
C HIS A 94 -4.19 3.54 -7.18
N THR A 95 -4.36 2.92 -8.35
CA THR A 95 -4.16 3.58 -9.64
C THR A 95 -5.27 4.61 -9.88
N TRP A 96 -4.89 5.88 -9.93
CA TRP A 96 -5.78 6.98 -10.27
C TRP A 96 -6.27 6.87 -11.72
N PRO A 97 -7.34 7.58 -12.12
CA PRO A 97 -7.94 7.43 -13.45
C PRO A 97 -7.04 7.91 -14.61
N ASP A 98 -6.02 8.71 -14.32
CA ASP A 98 -4.97 9.09 -15.28
C ASP A 98 -3.83 8.06 -15.38
N GLY A 99 -3.94 6.95 -14.64
CA GLY A 99 -2.97 5.86 -14.57
C GLY A 99 -1.82 6.10 -13.58
N SER A 100 -1.76 7.27 -12.93
CA SER A 100 -0.75 7.57 -11.93
C SER A 100 -1.06 6.93 -10.57
N LYS A 101 -0.10 7.02 -9.65
CA LYS A 101 -0.27 6.68 -8.23
C LYS A 101 0.34 7.78 -7.37
N THR A 102 -0.03 7.81 -6.10
CA THR A 102 0.65 8.59 -5.07
C THR A 102 1.44 7.62 -4.19
N LEU A 103 2.73 7.91 -3.97
CA LEU A 103 3.52 7.23 -2.94
C LEU A 103 3.49 8.09 -1.68
N PHE A 104 3.17 7.47 -0.55
CA PHE A 104 3.26 8.06 0.77
C PHE A 104 4.41 7.44 1.52
N ILE A 105 5.16 8.26 2.26
CA ILE A 105 6.24 7.82 3.14
C ILE A 105 6.05 8.46 4.50
N SER A 106 5.99 7.67 5.56
CA SER A 106 6.05 8.20 6.92
C SER A 106 7.50 8.49 7.29
N HIS A 107 7.70 9.61 7.97
CA HIS A 107 9.00 10.04 8.49
C HIS A 107 8.85 10.32 9.97
N SER A 108 9.44 9.45 10.78
CA SER A 108 9.51 9.57 12.23
C SER A 108 10.75 10.38 12.62
N GLU A 109 10.60 11.26 13.60
CA GLU A 109 11.69 12.10 14.10
C GLU A 109 12.27 11.50 15.39
N MET A 110 13.53 11.78 15.72
CA MET A 110 14.17 11.19 16.92
C MET A 110 14.26 12.13 18.12
N ASP A 111 14.26 13.45 17.89
CA ASP A 111 14.42 14.42 18.96
C ASP A 111 13.08 14.77 19.60
N SER A 112 13.06 14.80 20.94
CA SER A 112 11.90 15.25 21.70
C SER A 112 11.52 16.68 21.26
N ASN A 113 10.26 16.88 20.90
CA ASN A 113 9.65 18.11 20.32
C ASN A 113 9.63 18.20 18.78
N ASP A 114 10.24 17.25 18.07
CA ASP A 114 10.08 17.19 16.62
C ASP A 114 8.74 16.56 16.24
N GLN A 115 8.24 16.94 15.06
CA GLN A 115 6.98 16.47 14.52
C GLN A 115 7.26 15.54 13.36
N GLY A 116 6.78 14.31 13.48
CA GLY A 116 6.76 13.36 12.39
C GLY A 116 5.91 13.86 11.22
N GLN A 117 6.16 13.29 10.06
CA GLN A 117 5.66 13.81 8.80
C GLN A 117 5.19 12.70 7.87
N ILE A 118 4.25 13.05 6.98
CA ILE A 118 3.91 12.26 5.80
C ILE A 118 4.38 13.02 4.57
N LEU A 119 5.19 12.34 3.77
CA LEU A 119 5.70 12.84 2.51
C LEU A 119 4.88 12.21 1.38
N SER A 120 4.25 13.04 0.55
CA SER A 120 3.46 12.57 -0.60
C SER A 120 4.20 12.84 -1.90
N PHE A 121 4.32 11.84 -2.77
CA PHE A 121 5.00 11.94 -4.05
C PHE A 121 4.10 11.51 -5.20
N HIS A 122 4.18 12.22 -6.33
CA HIS A 122 3.42 11.86 -7.53
C HIS A 122 4.22 10.87 -8.40
N ALA A 123 3.71 9.66 -8.56
CA ALA A 123 4.24 8.62 -9.44
C ALA A 123 3.45 8.58 -10.75
N PRO A 124 3.98 9.13 -11.86
CA PRO A 124 3.24 9.25 -13.11
C PRO A 124 3.01 7.89 -13.76
N ALA A 125 1.89 7.72 -14.48
CA ALA A 125 1.50 6.47 -15.15
C ALA A 125 2.62 5.83 -15.97
N SER A 126 3.43 6.65 -16.64
CA SER A 126 4.59 6.23 -17.44
C SER A 126 5.67 5.47 -16.68
N MET A 127 5.66 5.47 -15.34
CA MET A 127 6.62 4.76 -14.49
C MET A 127 6.26 3.28 -14.29
N PHE A 128 5.02 2.92 -14.61
CA PHE A 128 4.48 1.59 -14.34
C PHE A 128 4.33 0.78 -15.63
N SER A 129 4.71 -0.49 -15.56
CA SER A 129 4.39 -1.51 -16.55
C SER A 129 3.73 -2.68 -15.85
N ASN A 130 2.48 -2.96 -16.21
CA ASN A 130 1.61 -3.92 -15.50
C ASN A 130 1.56 -3.68 -14.00
N ASP A 131 1.39 -2.42 -13.59
CA ASP A 131 1.32 -2.00 -12.18
C ASP A 131 2.65 -2.15 -11.41
N LEU A 132 3.77 -2.39 -12.09
CA LEU A 132 5.11 -2.53 -11.48
C LEU A 132 6.03 -1.39 -11.92
N ILE A 133 6.88 -0.89 -11.02
CA ILE A 133 7.88 0.12 -11.33
C ILE A 133 8.92 -0.50 -12.28
N ASP A 134 9.04 0.08 -13.47
CA ASP A 134 9.94 -0.42 -14.52
C ASP A 134 10.94 0.62 -15.01
N GLN A 135 10.91 1.82 -14.45
CA GLN A 135 11.78 2.93 -14.81
C GLN A 135 12.44 3.56 -13.62
N GLN A 136 13.75 3.77 -13.75
CA GLN A 136 14.52 4.59 -12.84
C GLN A 136 14.17 6.07 -13.07
N ARG A 137 13.34 6.61 -12.18
CA ARG A 137 12.83 7.98 -12.27
C ARG A 137 12.75 8.62 -10.90
N GLU A 138 12.91 9.94 -10.89
CA GLU A 138 12.67 10.78 -9.72
C GLU A 138 11.18 11.13 -9.61
N LEU A 139 10.63 10.87 -8.44
CA LEU A 139 9.30 11.24 -7.98
C LEU A 139 9.38 12.61 -7.32
N LYS A 140 8.51 13.51 -7.77
CA LYS A 140 8.44 14.85 -7.21
C LYS A 140 7.64 14.84 -5.93
N LEU A 141 8.20 15.45 -4.89
CA LEU A 141 7.49 15.76 -3.67
C LEU A 141 6.32 16.71 -3.99
N VAL A 142 5.13 16.31 -3.61
CA VAL A 142 3.89 17.06 -3.76
C VAL A 142 3.65 17.89 -2.50
N GLU A 143 3.73 17.24 -1.34
CA GLU A 143 3.35 17.80 -0.06
C GLU A 143 4.17 17.18 1.07
N LYS A 144 4.47 18.01 2.06
CA LYS A 144 4.98 17.63 3.37
C LYS A 144 3.87 17.92 4.36
N HIS A 145 3.36 16.90 5.03
CA HIS A 145 2.29 17.06 6.01
C HIS A 145 2.81 16.73 7.41
N TYR A 146 2.94 17.74 8.26
CA TYR A 146 3.30 17.57 9.66
C TYR A 146 2.14 16.96 10.46
N ILE A 147 2.49 16.02 11.33
CA ILE A 147 1.56 15.40 12.28
C ILE A 147 1.95 15.85 13.69
N ASP A 148 0.94 16.04 14.55
CA ASP A 148 1.13 16.37 15.97
C ASP A 148 1.51 15.11 16.79
N GLU A 149 2.55 14.41 16.33
CA GLU A 149 3.04 13.10 16.78
C GLU A 149 4.50 12.98 16.32
N GLN A 150 5.38 12.39 17.12
CA GLN A 150 6.79 12.19 16.76
C GLN A 150 7.00 10.95 15.87
N HIS A 151 6.22 9.89 16.08
CA HIS A 151 6.40 8.57 15.45
C HIS A 151 5.19 8.11 14.62
N PRO A 152 4.88 8.75 13.46
CA PRO A 152 3.96 8.18 12.49
C PRO A 152 4.58 6.90 11.91
N SER A 153 3.97 5.76 12.22
CA SER A 153 4.55 4.45 11.98
C SER A 153 3.92 3.79 10.75
N GLY A 154 3.18 2.70 10.92
CA GLY A 154 2.52 1.99 9.83
C GLY A 154 1.46 2.81 9.09
N MET A 155 1.26 2.50 7.82
CA MET A 155 0.25 3.12 6.97
C MET A 155 -0.53 2.08 6.17
N ALA A 156 -1.79 2.37 5.90
CA ALA A 156 -2.62 1.58 4.99
C ALA A 156 -3.46 2.49 4.08
N TRP A 157 -3.60 2.10 2.82
CA TRP A 157 -4.44 2.81 1.87
C TRP A 157 -5.85 2.21 1.74
N LEU A 158 -6.88 3.06 1.84
CA LEU A 158 -8.28 2.72 1.59
C LEU A 158 -8.78 3.44 0.32
N PRO A 159 -8.89 2.78 -0.84
CA PRO A 159 -9.47 3.40 -2.03
C PRO A 159 -10.98 3.65 -1.83
N SER A 160 -11.46 4.80 -2.32
CA SER A 160 -12.89 5.08 -2.24
C SER A 160 -13.68 4.13 -3.15
N PRO A 161 -14.76 3.50 -2.66
CA PRO A 161 -15.61 2.63 -3.46
C PRO A 161 -16.55 3.41 -4.38
N ILE A 162 -16.72 4.72 -4.14
CA ILE A 162 -17.67 5.59 -4.85
C ILE A 162 -17.01 6.18 -6.10
N ASP A 163 -15.73 6.55 -5.99
CA ASP A 163 -15.00 7.27 -7.02
C ASP A 163 -13.50 6.95 -6.96
N ALA A 164 -12.95 6.53 -8.11
CA ALA A 164 -11.53 6.25 -8.28
C ALA A 164 -10.63 7.51 -8.23
N HIS A 165 -11.16 8.71 -8.10
CA HIS A 165 -10.35 9.93 -7.89
C HIS A 165 -9.97 10.19 -6.44
N HIS A 166 -10.51 9.41 -5.48
CA HIS A 166 -10.33 9.66 -4.05
C HIS A 166 -9.97 8.39 -3.28
N GLY A 167 -9.33 8.59 -2.13
CA GLY A 167 -9.19 7.55 -1.11
C GLY A 167 -8.71 8.14 0.21
N VAL A 168 -8.44 7.27 1.16
CA VAL A 168 -8.07 7.62 2.53
C VAL A 168 -6.79 6.89 2.90
N LEU A 169 -5.79 7.66 3.32
CA LEU A 169 -4.58 7.13 3.96
C LEU A 169 -4.85 7.02 5.46
N VAL A 170 -4.69 5.83 6.01
CA VAL A 170 -4.76 5.56 7.46
C VAL A 170 -3.34 5.48 7.99
N ILE A 171 -3.06 6.20 9.06
CA ILE A 171 -1.72 6.32 9.64
C ILE A 171 -1.81 5.93 11.11
N ALA A 172 -0.93 5.04 11.55
CA ALA A 172 -0.72 4.72 12.95
C ALA A 172 0.05 5.86 13.65
N SER A 173 -0.56 6.43 14.68
CA SER A 173 0.03 7.45 15.56
C SER A 173 0.50 6.73 16.84
N GLU A 174 1.79 6.37 16.91
CA GLU A 174 2.30 5.44 17.92
C GLU A 174 2.15 5.94 19.35
N GLU A 175 2.62 7.16 19.63
CA GLU A 175 2.65 7.72 20.98
C GLU A 175 1.30 8.30 21.41
N ASN A 176 0.53 8.82 20.45
CA ASN A 176 -0.82 9.32 20.72
C ASN A 176 -1.86 8.20 20.89
N GLY A 177 -1.55 6.98 20.42
CA GLY A 177 -2.45 5.83 20.54
C GLY A 177 -3.73 5.96 19.72
N GLU A 178 -3.63 6.60 18.55
CA GLU A 178 -4.75 6.85 17.65
C GLU A 178 -4.41 6.55 16.18
N LEU A 179 -5.44 6.34 15.36
CA LEU A 179 -5.32 6.28 13.91
C LEU A 179 -5.76 7.61 13.30
N LEU A 180 -4.97 8.10 12.35
CA LEU A 180 -5.29 9.30 11.58
C LEU A 180 -5.78 8.90 10.19
N PHE A 181 -6.98 9.32 9.84
CA PHE A 181 -7.56 9.13 8.52
C PHE A 181 -7.45 10.42 7.72
N LYS A 182 -6.70 10.38 6.62
CA LYS A 182 -6.44 11.54 5.75
C LYS A 182 -7.00 11.30 4.36
N HIS A 183 -7.87 12.19 3.89
CA HIS A 183 -8.37 12.13 2.52
C HIS A 183 -7.31 12.55 1.52
N SER A 184 -7.17 11.82 0.41
CA SER A 184 -6.29 12.17 -0.69
C SER A 184 -6.94 11.95 -2.05
N ASP A 185 -6.45 12.69 -3.04
CA ASP A 185 -6.85 12.59 -4.44
C ASP A 185 -5.64 12.40 -5.36
N ALA A 186 -5.87 12.37 -6.67
CA ALA A 186 -4.81 12.22 -7.68
C ALA A 186 -3.75 13.35 -7.68
N SER A 187 -4.01 14.48 -7.02
CA SER A 187 -2.98 15.51 -6.82
C SER A 187 -1.90 15.05 -5.84
N GLY A 188 -2.17 14.03 -5.02
CA GLY A 188 -1.30 13.52 -3.97
C GLY A 188 -1.34 14.34 -2.69
N LYS A 189 -2.18 15.38 -2.62
CA LYS A 189 -2.36 16.15 -1.40
C LYS A 189 -3.19 15.37 -0.39
N ILE A 190 -2.85 15.51 0.87
CA ILE A 190 -3.61 14.94 1.98
C ILE A 190 -4.34 16.06 2.73
N THR A 191 -5.61 15.81 3.00
CA THR A 191 -6.53 16.78 3.61
C THR A 191 -7.32 16.09 4.71
N THR A 192 -8.16 16.85 5.43
CA THR A 192 -9.18 16.40 6.39
C THR A 192 -8.76 15.22 7.25
N THR A 193 -8.44 15.51 8.51
CA THR A 193 -8.11 14.46 9.48
C THR A 193 -9.35 14.08 10.25
N GLN A 194 -9.69 12.80 10.23
CA GLN A 194 -10.51 12.20 11.29
C GLN A 194 -9.62 11.32 12.14
N THR A 195 -9.88 11.29 13.44
CA THR A 195 -9.13 10.49 14.40
C THR A 195 -10.00 9.35 14.90
N PHE A 196 -9.41 8.17 15.02
CA PHE A 196 -10.05 7.01 15.63
C PHE A 196 -9.16 6.50 16.76
N VAL A 197 -9.74 6.29 17.94
CA VAL A 197 -9.02 5.71 19.09
C VAL A 197 -9.43 4.24 19.21
N PRO A 198 -8.50 3.30 18.94
CA PRO A 198 -8.79 1.88 19.08
C PRO A 198 -9.07 1.47 20.54
N ASN A 199 -9.74 0.35 20.69
CA ASN A 199 -10.05 -0.29 21.95
C ASN A 199 -8.79 -0.95 22.49
N ASP A 200 -8.37 -0.56 23.70
CA ASP A 200 -7.35 -1.23 24.51
C ASP A 200 -5.99 -1.49 23.81
N VAL A 201 -5.63 -0.66 22.81
CA VAL A 201 -4.31 -0.63 22.16
C VAL A 201 -3.75 0.78 22.30
N ALA A 202 -2.78 0.97 23.20
CA ALA A 202 -2.27 2.28 23.55
C ALA A 202 -1.06 2.73 22.71
N ASN A 203 -0.24 1.79 22.23
CA ASN A 203 0.92 2.08 21.37
C ASN A 203 0.67 1.44 20.01
N ILE A 204 0.28 2.23 19.01
CA ILE A 204 -0.07 1.70 17.69
C ILE A 204 1.14 1.80 16.78
N THR A 205 1.79 0.67 16.53
CA THR A 205 3.00 0.63 15.70
C THR A 205 2.71 0.28 14.26
N ASP A 206 1.54 -0.34 13.97
CA ASP A 206 1.16 -0.65 12.59
C ASP A 206 -0.35 -0.67 12.40
N VAL A 207 -0.78 -0.45 11.15
CA VAL A 207 -2.16 -0.53 10.70
C VAL A 207 -2.24 -1.22 9.34
N TRP A 208 -3.11 -2.21 9.20
CA TRP A 208 -3.30 -2.95 7.95
C TRP A 208 -4.75 -2.89 7.52
N ALA A 209 -4.99 -2.83 6.22
CA ALA A 209 -6.33 -2.86 5.66
C ALA A 209 -6.47 -3.86 4.51
N PHE A 210 -7.57 -4.61 4.51
CA PHE A 210 -7.88 -5.54 3.43
C PHE A 210 -9.38 -5.82 3.32
N GLU A 211 -9.83 -6.31 2.16
CA GLU A 211 -11.22 -6.73 1.96
C GLU A 211 -11.32 -8.27 2.04
N LYS A 212 -12.27 -8.76 2.86
CA LYS A 212 -12.65 -10.18 2.91
C LYS A 212 -14.16 -10.27 3.05
N ASP A 213 -14.78 -11.10 2.21
CA ASP A 213 -16.23 -11.32 2.17
C ASP A 213 -17.05 -10.01 2.12
N GLN A 214 -16.59 -9.05 1.28
CA GLN A 214 -17.20 -7.72 1.09
C GLN A 214 -17.16 -6.82 2.34
N GLN A 215 -16.39 -7.19 3.36
CA GLN A 215 -16.13 -6.36 4.52
C GLN A 215 -14.70 -5.83 4.45
N LEU A 216 -14.53 -4.54 4.77
CA LEU A 216 -13.22 -4.02 5.12
C LEU A 216 -12.83 -4.58 6.47
N TRP A 217 -11.61 -5.08 6.56
CA TRP A 217 -10.92 -5.36 7.81
C TRP A 217 -9.85 -4.30 8.02
N LEU A 218 -9.85 -3.71 9.22
CA LEU A 218 -8.82 -2.79 9.67
C LEU A 218 -8.17 -3.40 10.91
N ILE A 219 -6.88 -3.68 10.81
CA ILE A 219 -6.10 -4.31 11.88
C ILE A 219 -5.19 -3.27 12.49
N VAL A 220 -5.23 -3.14 13.80
CA VAL A 220 -4.38 -2.25 14.61
C VAL A 220 -3.43 -3.13 15.41
N HIS A 221 -2.13 -2.82 15.40
CA HIS A 221 -1.12 -3.66 16.03
C HIS A 221 -0.15 -2.88 16.92
N ASP A 222 0.25 -3.51 18.03
CA ASP A 222 1.26 -3.05 18.99
C ASP A 222 2.41 -4.07 19.00
N MET A 223 3.46 -3.77 18.23
CA MET A 223 4.62 -4.66 18.07
C MET A 223 5.40 -4.83 19.37
N ASN A 224 5.27 -3.90 20.32
CA ASN A 224 5.99 -3.94 21.60
C ASN A 224 5.39 -4.97 22.57
N HIS A 225 4.12 -5.35 22.36
CA HIS A 225 3.38 -6.27 23.23
C HIS A 225 2.78 -7.48 22.49
N GLY A 226 2.98 -7.57 21.17
CA GLY A 226 2.50 -8.67 20.35
C GLY A 226 0.98 -8.81 20.28
N ARG A 227 0.25 -7.71 20.46
CA ARG A 227 -1.21 -7.70 20.56
C ARG A 227 -1.82 -6.66 19.64
N GLY A 228 -3.09 -6.83 19.33
CA GLY A 228 -3.82 -5.84 18.56
C GLY A 228 -5.33 -5.94 18.67
N ALA A 229 -6.00 -5.11 17.88
CA ALA A 229 -7.45 -5.09 17.74
C ALA A 229 -7.81 -5.18 16.26
N ALA A 230 -8.83 -5.97 15.95
CA ALA A 230 -9.39 -6.11 14.61
C ALA A 230 -10.76 -5.41 14.56
N TYR A 231 -10.95 -4.65 13.49
CA TYR A 231 -12.19 -3.94 13.18
C TYR A 231 -12.72 -4.39 11.84
N GLN A 232 -14.04 -4.35 11.70
CA GLN A 232 -14.71 -4.57 10.45
C GLN A 232 -15.64 -3.40 10.13
N ALA A 233 -15.79 -3.11 8.83
CA ALA A 233 -16.82 -2.21 8.36
C ALA A 233 -17.37 -2.69 7.02
N ASN A 234 -18.67 -2.46 6.81
CA ASN A 234 -19.21 -2.46 5.47
C ASN A 234 -18.63 -1.24 4.73
N ILE A 235 -17.99 -1.47 3.59
CA ILE A 235 -17.36 -0.43 2.79
C ILE A 235 -18.38 0.67 2.39
N ASP A 236 -19.63 0.31 2.10
CA ASP A 236 -20.66 1.27 1.72
C ASP A 236 -21.19 2.10 2.90
N GLU A 237 -20.97 1.64 4.13
CA GLU A 237 -21.31 2.37 5.36
C GLU A 237 -20.15 3.27 5.80
N LEU A 238 -18.91 2.80 5.64
CA LEU A 238 -17.70 3.56 5.95
C LEU A 238 -17.53 4.76 5.01
N PHE A 239 -17.81 4.58 3.71
CA PHE A 239 -17.74 5.64 2.71
C PHE A 239 -19.15 6.13 2.35
N THR A 240 -19.55 7.27 2.91
CA THR A 240 -20.88 7.85 2.66
C THR A 240 -20.98 8.41 1.24
N SER A 241 -22.21 8.52 0.71
CA SER A 241 -22.47 8.94 -0.68
C SER A 241 -21.91 10.33 -1.08
N ASP A 242 -21.55 11.17 -0.11
CA ASP A 242 -20.92 12.47 -0.28
C ASP A 242 -19.39 12.43 -0.10
N HIS A 243 -18.81 11.24 -0.21
CA HIS A 243 -17.37 10.96 -0.07
C HIS A 243 -16.81 11.29 1.32
N GLN A 244 -17.66 11.39 2.35
CA GLN A 244 -17.20 11.49 3.73
C GLN A 244 -16.90 10.09 4.28
N LEU A 245 -16.03 10.07 5.27
CA LEU A 245 -15.74 8.87 6.04
C LEU A 245 -16.62 8.88 7.29
N ASP A 246 -17.38 7.81 7.53
CA ASP A 246 -18.11 7.58 8.78
C ASP A 246 -17.40 6.51 9.61
N LEU A 247 -16.52 6.97 10.51
CA LEU A 247 -15.77 6.09 11.41
C LEU A 247 -16.66 5.31 12.38
N THR A 248 -17.95 5.67 12.54
CA THR A 248 -18.86 4.89 13.39
C THR A 248 -19.26 3.55 12.78
N ALA A 249 -19.02 3.37 11.47
CA ALA A 249 -19.17 2.10 10.76
C ALA A 249 -18.06 1.09 11.09
N LEU A 250 -16.95 1.53 11.70
CA LEU A 250 -15.91 0.62 12.19
C LEU A 250 -16.38 -0.06 13.47
N HIS A 251 -16.70 -1.34 13.36
CA HIS A 251 -17.12 -2.18 14.47
C HIS A 251 -15.95 -3.00 14.98
N PHE A 252 -15.70 -2.90 16.29
CA PHE A 252 -14.77 -3.79 16.96
C PHE A 252 -15.21 -5.24 16.79
N ASN A 253 -14.29 -6.10 16.31
CA ASN A 253 -14.51 -7.53 16.18
C ASN A 253 -13.89 -8.27 17.37
N ASN A 254 -12.57 -8.21 17.51
CA ASN A 254 -11.86 -8.89 18.58
C ASN A 254 -10.50 -8.28 18.90
N HIS A 255 -9.98 -8.62 20.07
CA HIS A 255 -8.54 -8.57 20.32
C HIS A 255 -7.89 -9.84 19.78
N TYR A 256 -6.67 -9.70 19.29
CA TYR A 256 -5.85 -10.83 18.89
C TYR A 256 -4.46 -10.71 19.53
N GLN A 257 -3.79 -11.85 19.62
CA GLN A 257 -2.38 -11.95 19.97
C GLN A 257 -1.64 -12.52 18.76
N SER A 258 -0.44 -12.02 18.55
CA SER A 258 0.54 -12.47 17.57
C SER A 258 1.76 -13.00 18.32
N PRO A 259 2.76 -13.59 17.65
CA PRO A 259 3.96 -14.02 18.35
C PRO A 259 4.67 -12.83 19.01
N ASP A 260 5.03 -12.96 20.28
CA ASP A 260 5.66 -11.86 21.04
C ASP A 260 7.06 -11.51 20.53
N GLU A 261 7.73 -12.47 19.89
CA GLU A 261 9.06 -12.29 19.30
C GLU A 261 9.11 -12.88 17.90
N THR A 262 9.01 -12.01 16.91
CA THR A 262 9.26 -12.30 15.50
C THR A 262 10.63 -11.81 15.07
N GLY A 263 11.32 -11.03 15.90
CA GLY A 263 12.67 -10.55 15.67
C GLY A 263 12.98 -9.30 16.48
N CYS A 264 14.25 -9.13 16.87
CA CYS A 264 14.74 -7.95 17.60
C CYS A 264 14.01 -7.66 18.94
N ASN A 265 13.51 -8.68 19.62
CA ASN A 265 12.68 -8.56 20.84
C ASN A 265 11.37 -7.79 20.60
N LYS A 266 10.79 -7.94 19.41
CA LYS A 266 9.55 -7.32 18.95
C LYS A 266 8.68 -8.34 18.21
N SER A 267 7.38 -8.11 18.28
CA SER A 267 6.39 -8.84 17.49
C SER A 267 6.40 -8.38 16.02
N LEU A 268 5.37 -8.74 15.25
CA LEU A 268 5.17 -8.31 13.87
C LEU A 268 5.39 -6.80 13.80
N GLY A 269 6.42 -6.42 13.04
CA GLY A 269 6.88 -5.04 12.95
C GLY A 269 5.98 -4.20 12.06
N GLN A 270 6.41 -2.95 11.85
CA GLN A 270 5.86 -2.04 10.85
C GLN A 270 5.95 -2.66 9.45
N ASN A 271 5.16 -2.10 8.53
CA ASN A 271 5.22 -2.46 7.11
C ASN A 271 4.70 -3.88 6.85
N ALA A 272 3.74 -4.37 7.65
CA ALA A 272 3.11 -5.65 7.37
C ALA A 272 1.98 -5.54 6.34
N GLN A 273 1.75 -6.62 5.60
CA GLN A 273 0.70 -6.75 4.60
C GLN A 273 0.00 -8.09 4.75
N VAL A 274 -1.34 -8.03 4.75
CA VAL A 274 -2.16 -9.24 4.69
C VAL A 274 -2.26 -9.71 3.25
N VAL A 275 -2.01 -11.00 3.04
CA VAL A 275 -2.03 -11.66 1.73
C VAL A 275 -2.79 -12.99 1.82
N ARG A 276 -3.37 -13.38 0.69
CA ARG A 276 -3.96 -14.71 0.47
C ARG A 276 -3.20 -15.37 -0.67
N ASP A 277 -2.61 -16.52 -0.40
CA ASP A 277 -1.81 -17.22 -1.40
C ASP A 277 -2.67 -17.96 -2.44
N SER A 278 -2.02 -18.55 -3.44
CA SER A 278 -2.72 -19.32 -4.50
C SER A 278 -3.44 -20.59 -4.00
N ASN A 279 -3.16 -21.06 -2.78
CA ASN A 279 -3.86 -22.16 -2.14
C ASN A 279 -5.11 -21.69 -1.37
N ASN A 280 -5.35 -20.38 -1.31
CA ASN A 280 -6.33 -19.68 -0.48
C ASN A 280 -6.01 -19.66 1.02
N ASP A 281 -4.75 -19.92 1.39
CA ASP A 281 -4.28 -19.76 2.75
C ASP A 281 -3.91 -18.28 2.99
N TRP A 282 -4.19 -17.79 4.21
CA TRP A 282 -4.00 -16.39 4.55
C TRP A 282 -2.76 -16.20 5.42
N TYR A 283 -2.04 -15.11 5.17
CA TYR A 283 -0.82 -14.75 5.89
C TYR A 283 -0.76 -13.26 6.17
N VAL A 284 -0.05 -12.90 7.23
CA VAL A 284 0.56 -11.57 7.37
C VAL A 284 2.03 -11.71 7.01
N VAL A 285 2.49 -10.92 6.05
CA VAL A 285 3.90 -10.81 5.68
C VAL A 285 4.41 -9.51 6.26
N HIS A 286 5.51 -9.55 6.99
CA HIS A 286 6.15 -8.36 7.52
C HIS A 286 7.64 -8.39 7.24
N THR A 287 8.24 -7.20 7.31
CA THR A 287 9.66 -6.99 7.14
C THR A 287 10.24 -6.29 8.37
N TYR A 288 11.53 -6.49 8.61
CA TYR A 288 12.32 -5.64 9.50
C TYR A 288 13.81 -5.75 9.16
N SER A 289 14.58 -4.72 9.47
CA SER A 289 16.04 -4.79 9.44
C SER A 289 16.62 -5.27 10.77
N ASP A 290 17.57 -6.21 10.75
CA ASP A 290 18.20 -6.82 11.94
C ASP A 290 19.43 -6.05 12.48
N GLY A 291 19.43 -4.72 12.30
CA GLY A 291 20.47 -3.84 12.79
C GLY A 291 20.52 -3.73 14.32
N LEU A 292 21.19 -2.68 14.83
CA LEU A 292 21.33 -2.48 16.28
C LEU A 292 19.98 -2.30 16.98
N PHE A 293 18.99 -1.76 16.27
CA PHE A 293 17.60 -1.61 16.70
C PHE A 293 16.68 -2.20 15.62
N CYS A 294 15.48 -2.63 16.00
CA CYS A 294 14.51 -3.13 15.04
C CYS A 294 14.06 -2.01 14.10
N GLY A 295 13.99 -2.30 12.79
CA GLY A 295 13.49 -1.32 11.81
C GLY A 295 14.39 -0.11 11.60
N ILE A 296 15.64 -0.19 12.06
CA ILE A 296 16.64 0.82 11.72
C ILE A 296 17.05 0.68 10.26
N ASN A 297 17.48 1.80 9.69
CA ASN A 297 18.04 1.94 8.36
C ASN A 297 19.44 1.29 8.20
N SER A 298 19.68 0.12 8.80
CA SER A 298 20.86 -0.72 8.60
C SER A 298 20.61 -2.18 9.02
N GLY A 299 21.38 -3.12 8.47
CA GLY A 299 21.26 -4.55 8.79
C GLY A 299 20.48 -5.33 7.72
N ASP A 300 20.58 -6.66 7.77
CA ASP A 300 19.93 -7.54 6.82
C ASP A 300 18.41 -7.40 6.96
N ILE A 301 17.71 -7.41 5.83
CA ILE A 301 16.26 -7.37 5.83
C ILE A 301 15.73 -8.78 6.03
N LYS A 302 14.90 -8.96 7.05
CA LYS A 302 14.19 -10.21 7.34
C LYS A 302 12.76 -10.06 6.90
N ILE A 303 12.32 -10.99 6.06
CA ILE A 303 10.94 -11.08 5.59
C ILE A 303 10.37 -12.37 6.17
N LYS A 304 9.25 -12.26 6.88
CA LYS A 304 8.60 -13.40 7.52
C LYS A 304 7.12 -13.39 7.24
N ALA A 305 6.56 -14.58 7.02
CA ALA A 305 5.13 -14.78 6.84
C ALA A 305 4.56 -15.64 7.97
N TYR A 306 3.50 -15.16 8.62
CA TYR A 306 2.79 -15.88 9.67
C TYR A 306 1.36 -16.16 9.21
N SER A 307 0.90 -17.40 9.39
CA SER A 307 -0.47 -17.77 9.04
C SER A 307 -1.47 -16.97 9.88
N ILE A 308 -2.53 -16.51 9.23
CA ILE A 308 -3.69 -15.92 9.88
C ILE A 308 -4.93 -16.77 9.54
N ASN A 309 -5.95 -16.69 10.38
CA ASN A 309 -7.22 -17.32 10.13
C ASN A 309 -8.38 -16.46 10.62
N PHE A 310 -9.59 -16.87 10.25
CA PHE A 310 -10.84 -16.19 10.56
C PHE A 310 -11.78 -17.13 11.32
N ASP A 311 -11.28 -17.77 12.38
CA ASP A 311 -12.02 -18.75 13.17
C ASP A 311 -13.29 -18.13 13.78
N SER A 312 -14.45 -18.67 13.41
CA SER A 312 -15.77 -18.15 13.81
C SER A 312 -15.94 -16.64 13.55
N GLU A 313 -15.41 -16.17 12.41
CA GLU A 313 -15.44 -14.74 12.02
C GLU A 313 -14.57 -13.82 12.90
N LEU A 314 -13.65 -14.37 13.69
CA LEU A 314 -12.68 -13.61 14.47
C LEU A 314 -11.31 -13.62 13.79
N PHE A 315 -10.63 -12.48 13.75
CA PHE A 315 -9.28 -12.40 13.21
C PHE A 315 -8.27 -12.99 14.19
N ASN A 316 -7.46 -13.94 13.74
CA ASN A 316 -6.40 -14.55 14.54
C ASN A 316 -5.11 -14.67 13.75
N ILE A 317 -3.98 -14.56 14.46
CA ILE A 317 -2.64 -14.84 13.95
C ILE A 317 -2.10 -16.05 14.68
N ASN A 318 -1.39 -16.93 13.99
CA ASN A 318 -0.66 -18.01 14.65
C ASN A 318 0.38 -17.41 15.61
N GLN A 319 0.26 -17.72 16.90
CA GLN A 319 1.14 -17.23 17.97
C GLN A 319 2.48 -17.98 18.03
N ASP A 320 2.65 -19.05 17.25
CA ASP A 320 3.94 -19.73 17.11
C ASP A 320 4.98 -18.74 16.57
N PRO A 321 6.10 -18.50 17.28
CA PRO A 321 7.17 -17.64 16.79
C PRO A 321 7.85 -18.18 15.53
N VAL A 322 7.67 -19.45 15.19
CA VAL A 322 8.15 -20.05 13.95
C VAL A 322 7.26 -19.60 12.78
N PRO A 323 7.77 -18.77 11.86
CA PRO A 323 7.02 -18.34 10.70
C PRO A 323 6.84 -19.47 9.69
N SER A 324 5.81 -19.36 8.85
CA SER A 324 5.58 -20.27 7.73
C SER A 324 6.66 -20.17 6.66
N VAL A 325 7.20 -18.96 6.45
CA VAL A 325 8.27 -18.66 5.49
C VAL A 325 9.22 -17.64 6.09
N VAL A 326 10.52 -17.78 5.80
CA VAL A 326 11.55 -16.79 6.14
C VAL A 326 12.42 -16.55 4.93
N LYS A 327 12.70 -15.28 4.66
CA LYS A 327 13.74 -14.86 3.73
C LYS A 327 14.62 -13.79 4.36
N THR A 328 15.90 -13.83 4.01
CA THR A 328 16.85 -12.79 4.38
C THR A 328 17.41 -12.17 3.11
N LEU A 329 17.28 -10.86 2.98
CA LEU A 329 17.98 -10.09 1.96
C LEU A 329 19.23 -9.49 2.62
N PRO A 330 20.44 -9.77 2.09
CA PRO A 330 21.65 -9.27 2.69
C PRO A 330 21.70 -7.74 2.56
N TYR A 331 22.10 -7.08 3.65
CA TYR A 331 22.29 -5.64 3.66
C TYR A 331 23.36 -5.20 2.68
N GLN A 332 23.09 -4.11 1.94
CA GLN A 332 24.07 -3.51 1.05
C GLN A 332 24.22 -2.00 1.34
N SER A 333 25.25 -1.63 2.11
CA SER A 333 25.64 -0.24 2.30
C SER A 333 26.34 0.32 1.04
N SER A 334 25.59 0.60 -0.01
CA SER A 334 26.14 1.24 -1.20
C SER A 334 25.16 2.23 -1.80
N PHE A 335 25.64 3.18 -2.61
CA PHE A 335 24.78 4.13 -3.34
C PHE A 335 23.76 3.46 -4.29
N LYS A 336 23.87 2.13 -4.50
CA LYS A 336 23.08 1.35 -5.45
C LYS A 336 22.63 -0.01 -4.88
N GLY A 337 22.66 -0.18 -3.56
CA GLY A 337 22.42 -1.47 -2.93
C GLY A 337 21.07 -1.44 -2.23
N SER A 338 20.26 -2.50 -2.36
CA SER A 338 19.03 -2.66 -1.60
C SER A 338 19.32 -2.30 -0.14
N GLY A 339 18.75 -1.20 0.35
CA GLY A 339 19.13 -0.66 1.64
C GLY A 339 18.41 -1.41 2.75
N ALA A 340 17.93 -0.67 3.74
CA ALA A 340 17.33 -1.23 4.94
C ALA A 340 15.83 -0.89 5.01
N ASP A 341 15.19 -1.15 6.14
CA ASP A 341 13.76 -0.95 6.43
C ASP A 341 13.29 0.52 6.45
N GLY A 342 14.03 1.41 5.80
CA GLY A 342 13.71 2.84 5.69
C GLY A 342 12.70 3.06 4.60
N ALA A 343 11.47 3.38 4.97
CA ALA A 343 10.34 3.48 4.06
C ALA A 343 10.04 2.15 3.37
N ALA A 344 9.98 1.07 4.16
CA ALA A 344 9.60 -0.22 3.61
C ALA A 344 8.08 -0.36 3.51
N GLY A 345 7.66 -1.25 2.60
CA GLY A 345 6.25 -1.55 2.42
C GLY A 345 6.09 -2.72 1.48
N PHE A 346 4.99 -3.45 1.61
CA PHE A 346 4.60 -4.44 0.62
C PHE A 346 3.44 -3.93 -0.21
N ARG A 347 3.31 -4.47 -1.40
CA ARG A 347 2.08 -4.37 -2.19
C ARG A 347 1.94 -5.60 -3.06
N ILE A 348 0.73 -5.82 -3.55
CA ILE A 348 0.43 -6.87 -4.52
C ILE A 348 0.11 -6.21 -5.85
N SER A 349 0.85 -6.60 -6.89
CA SER A 349 0.61 -6.10 -8.24
C SER A 349 -0.71 -6.61 -8.80
N SER A 350 -1.20 -5.95 -9.86
CA SER A 350 -2.36 -6.42 -10.64
C SER A 350 -2.27 -7.86 -11.18
N GLN A 351 -1.08 -8.47 -11.18
CA GLN A 351 -0.84 -9.85 -11.60
C GLN A 351 -0.76 -10.85 -10.44
N GLY A 352 -0.98 -10.41 -9.19
CA GLY A 352 -0.86 -11.26 -8.00
C GLY A 352 0.58 -11.44 -7.49
N LYS A 353 1.54 -10.65 -7.98
CA LYS A 353 2.92 -10.71 -7.47
C LYS A 353 3.08 -9.87 -6.21
N LEU A 354 3.65 -10.47 -5.16
CA LEU A 354 4.13 -9.75 -3.99
C LEU A 354 5.36 -8.92 -4.37
N THR A 355 5.36 -7.65 -4.01
CA THR A 355 6.52 -6.76 -4.18
C THR A 355 6.86 -6.08 -2.88
N LEU A 356 8.15 -5.83 -2.69
CA LEU A 356 8.71 -5.16 -1.52
C LEU A 356 9.35 -3.84 -1.94
N ILE A 357 9.01 -2.76 -1.25
CA ILE A 357 9.64 -1.44 -1.36
C ILE A 357 10.63 -1.30 -0.22
N LEU A 358 11.82 -0.77 -0.50
CA LEU A 358 12.87 -0.52 0.50
C LEU A 358 13.58 0.81 0.19
N GLY A 359 14.05 1.51 1.21
CA GLY A 359 14.99 2.61 1.06
C GLY A 359 16.39 2.10 0.70
N GLU A 360 17.08 2.79 -0.21
CA GLU A 360 18.35 2.35 -0.82
C GLU A 360 19.54 3.27 -0.46
N GLN A 361 19.30 4.54 -0.09
CA GLN A 361 20.37 5.51 0.20
C GLN A 361 20.16 6.25 1.52
N PHE A 362 21.26 6.45 2.26
CA PHE A 362 21.25 7.13 3.56
C PHE A 362 21.95 8.49 3.56
N ALA A 363 21.38 9.44 4.31
CA ALA A 363 21.83 10.82 4.39
C ALA A 363 23.26 11.02 4.90
N SER A 364 23.75 10.07 5.69
CA SER A 364 25.07 10.11 6.30
C SER A 364 26.22 9.67 5.37
N LEU A 365 25.93 9.20 4.15
CA LEU A 365 26.95 8.74 3.20
C LEU A 365 27.65 9.91 2.48
N SER A 366 28.99 9.86 2.40
CA SER A 366 29.80 10.89 1.71
C SER A 366 29.44 10.98 0.23
N GLY A 367 28.92 12.12 -0.23
CA GLY A 367 28.48 12.32 -1.62
C GLY A 367 26.99 12.06 -1.86
N PHE A 368 26.22 11.84 -0.80
CA PHE A 368 24.76 11.88 -0.84
C PHE A 368 24.27 13.28 -1.29
N ASN A 369 23.30 13.31 -2.19
CA ASN A 369 22.76 14.53 -2.78
C ASN A 369 21.40 14.94 -2.18
N TRP A 370 21.08 14.43 -0.99
CA TRP A 370 19.83 14.68 -0.24
C TRP A 370 18.57 14.04 -0.84
N ARG A 371 18.70 13.23 -1.89
CA ARG A 371 17.59 12.49 -2.51
C ARG A 371 17.59 11.04 -2.04
N SER A 372 16.50 10.61 -1.43
CA SER A 372 16.29 9.23 -1.04
C SER A 372 16.05 8.35 -2.26
N ALA A 373 16.89 7.33 -2.42
CA ALA A 373 16.63 6.27 -3.38
C ALA A 373 15.72 5.21 -2.73
N LEU A 374 14.81 4.67 -3.52
CA LEU A 374 13.92 3.58 -3.16
C LEU A 374 14.08 2.47 -4.20
N VAL A 375 13.84 1.23 -3.79
CA VAL A 375 13.88 0.09 -4.68
C VAL A 375 12.60 -0.71 -4.54
N GLU A 376 11.99 -1.06 -5.68
CA GLU A 376 10.92 -2.05 -5.72
C GLU A 376 11.48 -3.39 -6.18
N CYS A 377 11.33 -4.42 -5.36
CA CYS A 377 11.84 -5.76 -5.58
C CYS A 377 10.70 -6.79 -5.70
N ARG A 378 10.87 -7.75 -6.62
CA ARG A 378 9.91 -8.81 -6.95
C ARG A 378 10.59 -10.13 -7.31
#